data_AF-A0A3A5HQX1-F1
#
_entry.id   AF-A0A3A5HQX1-F1
#
_cell.length_a   1.000
_cell.length_b   1.000
_cell.length_c   1.000
_cell.angle_alpha   90.00
_cell.angle_beta   90.00
_cell.angle_gamma   90.00
#
_symmetry.space_group_name_H-M   'P 1'
#
loop_
_entity.id
_entity.type
_entity.pdbx_description
1 polymer ?
#
loop_
_entity_poly.entity_id
_entity_poly.type
_entity_poly.pdbx_seq_one_letter_code
_entity_poly.pdbx_strand_id
1 'polypeptide(L)'
;MKKGEETKQNILEHGLRLFSLKGYEETSLKDIASKVNIKTPSIYAYFSSKDELFEKIVDFVIDDYVKFIDYQASTMGSLSIRDKLYNLLGELNEYYYMNDRGVFLKRYGVFPPERFKELISQKTVVLKMKLENYFILF
;
A
#
# COMPACT_ATOMS: atom_id res chain seq x y z
N MET A 1 1.71 -18.56 -12.80
CA MET A 1 1.52 -17.21 -13.38
C MET A 1 2.15 -17.17 -14.76
N LYS A 2 1.59 -16.41 -15.70
CA LYS A 2 2.26 -16.15 -16.98
C LYS A 2 3.45 -15.22 -16.75
N LYS A 3 4.54 -15.36 -17.52
CA LYS A 3 5.77 -14.55 -17.37
C LYS A 3 5.55 -13.02 -17.33
N GLY A 4 4.55 -12.54 -18.09
CA GLY A 4 4.18 -11.12 -18.08
C GLY A 4 3.50 -10.67 -16.79
N GLU A 5 2.66 -11.50 -16.18
CA GLU A 5 2.03 -11.21 -14.89
C GLU A 5 3.06 -11.17 -13.77
N GLU A 6 4.04 -12.08 -13.80
CA GLU A 6 5.16 -12.10 -12.86
C GLU A 6 6.02 -10.84 -12.97
N THR A 7 6.34 -10.41 -14.20
CA THR A 7 7.10 -9.16 -14.40
C THR A 7 6.32 -7.95 -13.89
N LYS A 8 5.00 -7.88 -14.17
CA LYS A 8 4.14 -6.81 -13.66
C LYS A 8 4.12 -6.77 -12.13
N GLN A 9 3.99 -7.93 -11.48
CA GLN A 9 4.02 -8.03 -10.03
C GLN A 9 5.37 -7.59 -9.45
N ASN A 10 6.48 -7.99 -10.07
CA ASN A 10 7.80 -7.58 -9.64
C ASN A 10 7.99 -6.06 -9.76
N ILE A 11 7.47 -5.44 -10.82
CA ILE A 11 7.49 -3.97 -10.97
C ILE A 11 6.69 -3.29 -9.85
N LEU A 12 5.52 -3.82 -9.46
CA LEU A 12 4.73 -3.29 -8.35
C LEU A 12 5.47 -3.40 -7.01
N GLU A 13 6.01 -4.57 -6.67
CA GLU A 13 6.71 -4.79 -5.39
C GLU A 13 8.00 -3.97 -5.29
N HIS A 14 8.81 -3.93 -6.35
CA HIS A 14 10.04 -3.12 -6.35
C HIS A 14 9.73 -1.61 -6.42
N GLY A 15 8.68 -1.21 -7.13
CA GLY A 15 8.20 0.17 -7.15
C GLY A 15 7.72 0.61 -5.77
N LEU A 16 6.92 -0.23 -5.09
CA LEU A 16 6.48 -0.03 -3.72
C LEU A 16 7.69 0.17 -2.79
N ARG A 17 8.65 -0.76 -2.81
CA ARG A 17 9.87 -0.65 -1.99
C ARG A 17 10.60 0.67 -2.21
N LEU A 18 10.81 1.07 -3.47
CA LEU A 18 11.53 2.30 -3.78
C LEU A 18 10.73 3.56 -3.38
N PHE A 19 9.43 3.60 -3.65
CA PHE A 19 8.56 4.71 -3.23
C PHE A 19 8.44 4.82 -1.71
N SER A 20 8.46 3.71 -0.97
CA SER A 20 8.48 3.71 0.49
C SER A 20 9.80 4.26 1.05
N LEU A 21 10.92 3.78 0.52
CA LEU A 21 12.26 4.15 1.02
C LEU A 21 12.68 5.56 0.62
N LYS A 22 12.64 5.87 -0.68
CA LYS A 22 13.19 7.10 -1.24
C LYS A 22 12.15 8.21 -1.38
N GLY A 23 10.90 7.83 -1.63
CA GLY A 23 9.86 8.77 -2.01
C GLY A 23 9.57 8.72 -3.51
N TYR A 24 8.40 9.23 -3.89
CA TYR A 24 7.92 9.27 -5.27
C TYR A 24 8.78 10.19 -6.15
N GLU A 25 9.18 11.37 -5.65
CA GLU A 25 9.98 12.33 -6.44
C GLU A 25 11.40 11.79 -6.72
N GLU A 26 12.05 11.19 -5.72
CA GLU A 26 13.42 10.63 -5.81
C GLU A 26 13.52 9.25 -6.50
N THR A 27 12.40 8.72 -7.00
CA THR A 27 12.36 7.42 -7.66
C THR A 27 11.99 7.58 -9.13
N SER A 28 12.80 7.00 -10.02
CA SER A 28 12.51 6.96 -11.46
C SER A 28 12.09 5.55 -11.92
N LEU A 29 11.38 5.48 -13.06
CA LEU A 29 11.10 4.19 -13.71
C LEU A 29 12.39 3.43 -14.09
N LYS A 30 13.50 4.15 -14.35
CA LYS A 30 14.80 3.55 -14.61
C LYS A 30 15.35 2.83 -13.38
N ASP A 31 15.22 3.42 -12.18
CA ASP A 31 15.63 2.78 -10.93
C ASP A 31 14.86 1.48 -10.70
N ILE A 32 13.55 1.50 -10.93
CA ILE A 32 12.67 0.34 -10.78
C ILE A 32 13.04 -0.75 -11.80
N ALA A 33 13.21 -0.40 -13.08
CA ALA A 33 13.60 -1.34 -14.13
C ALA A 33 14.93 -2.05 -13.80
N SER A 34 15.90 -1.29 -13.28
CA SER A 34 17.18 -1.82 -12.84
C SER A 34 17.03 -2.80 -11.68
N LYS A 35 16.12 -2.57 -10.73
CA LYS A 35 15.87 -3.48 -9.60
C LYS A 35 15.15 -4.77 -10.02
N VAL A 36 14.27 -4.69 -11.02
CA VAL A 36 13.55 -5.84 -11.59
C VAL A 36 14.42 -6.62 -12.60
N ASN A 37 15.60 -6.12 -12.95
CA ASN A 37 16.50 -6.67 -13.97
C ASN A 37 15.86 -6.73 -15.38
N ILE A 38 15.18 -5.66 -15.76
CA ILE A 38 14.60 -5.46 -17.11
C ILE A 38 15.11 -4.17 -17.73
N LYS A 39 14.96 -4.04 -19.05
CA LYS A 39 15.27 -2.79 -19.74
C LYS A 39 14.20 -1.74 -19.43
N THR A 40 14.57 -0.48 -19.25
CA THR A 40 13.61 0.61 -19.00
C THR A 40 12.45 0.67 -20.02
N PRO A 41 12.67 0.48 -21.34
CA PRO A 41 11.56 0.40 -22.30
C PRO A 41 10.54 -0.71 -22.01
N SER A 42 10.96 -1.80 -21.35
CA SER A 42 10.07 -2.92 -21.01
C SER A 42 9.06 -2.56 -19.91
N ILE A 43 9.34 -1.56 -19.05
CA ILE A 43 8.36 -1.09 -18.06
C ILE A 43 7.14 -0.48 -18.76
N TYR A 44 7.35 0.24 -19.87
CA TYR A 44 6.27 0.91 -20.59
C TYR A 44 5.26 -0.05 -21.23
N ALA A 45 5.58 -1.34 -21.33
CA ALA A 45 4.62 -2.36 -21.72
C ALA A 45 3.60 -2.71 -20.60
N TYR A 46 3.89 -2.32 -19.35
CA TYR A 46 3.06 -2.61 -18.18
C TYR A 46 2.45 -1.37 -17.54
N PHE A 47 3.18 -0.24 -17.58
CA PHE A 47 2.76 1.05 -17.02
C PHE A 47 3.21 2.17 -17.95
N SER A 48 2.25 2.94 -18.45
CA SER A 48 2.47 4.07 -19.37
C SER A 48 3.28 5.21 -18.73
N SER A 49 3.25 5.34 -17.41
CA SER A 49 3.92 6.42 -16.68
C SER A 49 4.29 6.04 -15.25
N LYS A 50 5.13 6.88 -14.61
CA LYS A 50 5.42 6.78 -13.17
C LYS A 50 4.14 6.99 -12.33
N ASP A 51 3.23 7.82 -12.83
CA ASP A 51 2.00 8.19 -12.14
C ASP A 51 1.02 7.03 -12.16
N GLU A 52 0.85 6.37 -13.31
CA GLU A 52 0.05 5.13 -13.40
C GLU A 52 0.62 4.05 -12.48
N LEU A 53 1.95 3.87 -12.44
CA LEU A 53 2.57 2.91 -11.52
C LEU A 53 2.30 3.26 -10.06
N PHE A 54 2.39 4.54 -9.69
CA PHE A 54 2.09 5.00 -8.34
C PHE A 54 0.61 4.74 -7.97
N GLU A 55 -0.32 5.09 -8.85
CA GLU A 55 -1.76 4.81 -8.67
C GLU A 55 -2.04 3.32 -8.46
N LYS A 56 -1.41 2.45 -9.26
CA LYS A 56 -1.55 1.00 -9.10
C LYS A 56 -0.94 0.47 -7.81
N ILE A 57 0.13 1.08 -7.32
CA ILE A 57 0.70 0.74 -6.01
C ILE A 57 -0.21 1.23 -4.88
N VAL A 58 -0.83 2.41 -5.01
CA VAL A 58 -1.84 2.90 -4.04
C VAL A 58 -2.99 1.91 -3.93
N ASP A 59 -3.55 1.46 -5.05
CA ASP A 59 -4.60 0.44 -5.08
C ASP A 59 -4.15 -0.85 -4.39
N PHE A 60 -2.98 -1.36 -4.79
CA PHE A 60 -2.40 -2.59 -4.26
C PHE A 60 -2.19 -2.55 -2.74
N VAL A 61 -1.64 -1.44 -2.23
CA VAL A 61 -1.37 -1.27 -0.80
C VAL A 61 -2.66 -1.13 0.00
N ILE A 62 -3.66 -0.43 -0.52
CA ILE A 62 -4.95 -0.27 0.16
C ILE A 62 -5.69 -1.60 0.24
N ASP A 63 -5.69 -2.39 -0.83
CA ASP A 63 -6.31 -3.71 -0.82
C ASP A 63 -5.67 -4.64 0.22
N ASP A 64 -4.34 -4.61 0.34
CA ASP A 64 -3.63 -5.37 1.36
C ASP A 64 -3.87 -4.83 2.79
N TYR A 65 -4.01 -3.51 2.95
CA TYR A 65 -4.35 -2.92 4.24
C TYR A 65 -5.75 -3.29 4.70
N VAL A 66 -6.73 -3.30 3.79
CA VAL A 66 -8.10 -3.76 4.11
C VAL A 66 -8.07 -5.22 4.57
N LYS A 67 -7.38 -6.12 3.84
CA LYS A 67 -7.25 -7.52 4.26
C LYS A 67 -6.60 -7.67 5.63
N PHE A 68 -5.59 -6.85 5.93
CA PHE A 68 -4.94 -6.83 7.24
C PHE A 68 -5.96 -6.46 8.33
N ILE A 69 -6.73 -5.38 8.15
CA ILE A 69 -7.77 -5.00 9.12
C ILE A 69 -8.83 -6.08 9.27
N ASP A 70 -9.30 -6.68 8.16
CA ASP A 70 -10.30 -7.75 8.17
C ASP A 70 -9.80 -8.95 9.00
N TYR A 71 -8.52 -9.32 8.82
CA TYR A 71 -7.89 -10.38 9.59
C TYR A 71 -7.80 -10.03 11.09
N GLN A 72 -7.34 -8.81 11.44
CA GLN A 72 -7.29 -8.36 12.83
C GLN A 72 -8.69 -8.36 13.47
N ALA A 73 -9.72 -7.89 12.77
CA ALA A 73 -11.09 -7.89 13.27
C ALA A 73 -11.61 -9.32 13.54
N SER A 74 -11.27 -10.27 12.66
CA SER A 74 -11.72 -11.67 12.77
C SER A 74 -11.07 -12.46 13.92
N THR A 75 -9.86 -12.08 14.35
CA THR A 75 -9.08 -12.82 15.35
C THR A 75 -9.33 -12.36 16.79
N MET A 76 -10.04 -11.24 16.97
CA MET A 76 -10.19 -10.57 18.26
C MET A 76 -11.50 -10.86 19.00
N GLY A 77 -12.35 -11.77 18.50
CA GLY A 77 -13.74 -11.93 18.95
C GLY A 77 -13.96 -12.03 20.47
N SER A 78 -13.26 -12.94 21.16
CA SER A 78 -13.45 -13.25 22.60
C SER A 78 -12.71 -12.33 23.56
N LEU A 79 -11.92 -11.38 23.07
CA LEU A 79 -11.10 -10.49 23.89
C LEU A 79 -11.94 -9.36 24.52
N SER A 80 -11.50 -8.85 25.67
CA SER A 80 -12.05 -7.64 26.25
C SER A 80 -11.80 -6.43 25.34
N ILE A 81 -12.63 -5.38 25.40
CA ILE A 81 -12.42 -4.18 24.59
C ILE A 81 -11.02 -3.55 24.79
N ARG A 82 -10.50 -3.62 26.03
CA ARG A 82 -9.14 -3.14 26.35
C ARG A 82 -8.08 -3.93 25.59
N ASP A 83 -8.18 -5.26 25.60
CA ASP A 83 -7.19 -6.13 24.95
C ASP A 83 -7.30 -6.06 23.43
N LYS A 84 -8.52 -5.90 22.90
CA LYS A 84 -8.78 -5.60 21.49
C LYS A 84 -8.04 -4.34 21.04
N LEU A 85 -8.21 -3.24 21.78
CA LEU A 85 -7.53 -1.97 21.49
C LEU A 85 -6.01 -2.08 21.62
N TYR A 86 -5.51 -2.74 22.66
CA TYR A 86 -4.07 -2.92 22.87
C TYR A 86 -3.42 -3.73 21.73
N ASN A 87 -4.03 -4.86 21.37
CA ASN A 87 -3.54 -5.71 20.29
C ASN A 87 -3.63 -4.98 18.95
N LEU A 88 -4.75 -4.33 18.65
CA LEU A 88 -4.90 -3.55 17.42
C LEU A 88 -3.84 -2.45 17.30
N LEU A 89 -3.58 -1.71 18.38
CA LEU A 89 -2.54 -0.68 18.40
C LEU A 89 -1.14 -1.26 18.19
N GLY A 90 -0.83 -2.39 18.83
CA GLY A 90 0.45 -3.09 18.65
C GLY A 90 0.66 -3.54 17.21
N GLU A 91 -0.35 -4.15 16.62
CA GLU A 91 -0.35 -4.71 15.26
C GLU A 91 -0.30 -3.60 14.20
N LEU A 92 -1.04 -2.50 14.40
CA LEU A 92 -0.93 -1.32 13.53
C LEU A 92 0.47 -0.72 13.60
N ASN A 93 1.02 -0.59 14.81
CA ASN A 93 2.37 -0.09 14.99
C ASN A 93 3.37 -0.99 14.24
N GLU A 94 3.33 -2.30 14.43
CA GLU A 94 4.20 -3.23 13.72
C GLU A 94 4.04 -3.13 12.21
N TYR A 95 2.80 -3.11 11.72
CA TYR A 95 2.49 -2.96 10.29
C TYR A 95 3.15 -1.72 9.69
N TYR A 96 3.05 -0.56 10.34
CA TYR A 96 3.61 0.70 9.85
C TYR A 96 5.15 0.77 9.87
N TYR A 97 5.84 -0.08 10.64
CA TYR A 97 7.30 -0.04 10.77
C TYR A 97 8.03 -1.22 10.13
N MET A 98 7.41 -2.39 9.99
CA MET A 98 8.11 -3.62 9.64
C MET A 98 7.96 -4.04 8.17
N ASN A 99 7.14 -3.34 7.37
CA ASN A 99 6.96 -3.68 5.96
C ASN A 99 6.79 -2.45 5.05
N ASP A 100 7.02 -2.63 3.75
CA ASP A 100 6.97 -1.53 2.78
C ASP A 100 5.58 -0.93 2.60
N ARG A 101 4.53 -1.73 2.77
CA ARG A 101 3.13 -1.29 2.62
C ARG A 101 2.78 -0.30 3.74
N GLY A 102 3.16 -0.62 4.97
CA GLY A 102 3.02 0.27 6.11
C GLY A 102 3.82 1.55 5.96
N VAL A 103 5.10 1.47 5.56
CA VAL A 103 5.90 2.68 5.32
C VAL A 103 5.30 3.54 4.20
N PHE A 104 4.77 2.91 3.15
CA PHE A 104 4.07 3.59 2.06
C PHE A 104 2.84 4.35 2.57
N LEU A 105 1.96 3.67 3.31
CA LEU A 105 0.75 4.28 3.88
C LEU A 105 1.10 5.42 4.84
N LYS A 106 2.09 5.23 5.72
CA LYS A 106 2.53 6.28 6.65
C LYS A 106 3.01 7.51 5.91
N ARG A 107 3.79 7.33 4.83
CA ARG A 107 4.34 8.43 4.03
C ARG A 107 3.25 9.16 3.27
N TYR A 108 2.44 8.44 2.51
CA TYR A 108 1.53 9.03 1.52
C TYR A 108 0.09 9.19 2.00
N GLY A 109 -0.33 8.47 3.03
CA GLY A 109 -1.65 8.65 3.64
C GLY A 109 -1.78 9.97 4.41
N VAL A 110 -0.66 10.49 4.93
CA VAL A 110 -0.64 11.76 5.68
C VAL A 110 -0.13 12.92 4.82
N PHE A 111 0.92 12.69 4.02
CA PHE A 111 1.56 13.72 3.19
C PHE A 111 1.76 13.24 1.75
N PRO A 112 0.68 13.07 0.97
CA PRO A 112 0.79 12.68 -0.44
C PRO A 112 1.42 13.79 -1.29
N PRO A 113 2.09 13.45 -2.42
CA PRO A 113 2.48 14.44 -3.40
C PRO A 113 1.25 15.21 -3.91
N GLU A 114 1.41 16.49 -4.23
CA GLU A 114 0.30 17.39 -4.57
C GLU A 114 -0.65 16.80 -5.62
N ARG A 115 -0.08 16.23 -6.68
CA ARG A 115 -0.82 15.63 -7.80
C ARG A 115 -1.70 14.44 -7.41
N PHE A 116 -1.42 13.78 -6.28
CA PHE A 116 -2.16 12.60 -5.81
C PHE A 116 -3.04 12.89 -4.59
N LYS A 117 -3.13 14.16 -4.14
CA LYS A 117 -3.97 14.51 -2.98
C LYS A 117 -5.43 14.08 -3.16
N GLU A 118 -6.00 14.30 -4.34
CA GLU A 118 -7.38 13.92 -4.63
C GLU A 118 -7.55 12.39 -4.59
N LEU A 119 -6.69 11.65 -5.29
CA LEU A 119 -6.67 10.19 -5.27
C LEU A 119 -6.62 9.65 -3.83
N ILE A 120 -5.66 10.11 -3.03
CA ILE A 120 -5.48 9.64 -1.65
C ILE A 120 -6.67 10.04 -0.76
N SER A 121 -7.24 11.22 -0.96
CA SER A 121 -8.44 11.66 -0.23
C SER A 121 -9.63 10.75 -0.52
N GLN A 122 -9.90 10.45 -1.79
CA GLN A 122 -10.98 9.53 -2.19
C GLN A 122 -10.78 8.13 -1.60
N LYS A 123 -9.56 7.61 -1.66
CA LYS A 123 -9.19 6.33 -1.07
C LYS A 123 -9.37 6.28 0.45
N THR A 124 -8.99 7.36 1.13
CA THR A 124 -9.14 7.49 2.59
C THR A 124 -10.60 7.49 3.01
N VAL A 125 -11.48 8.16 2.25
CA VAL A 125 -12.93 8.14 2.49
C VAL A 125 -13.48 6.71 2.38
N VAL A 126 -13.12 5.98 1.33
CA VAL A 126 -13.55 4.58 1.13
C VAL A 126 -13.07 3.69 2.28
N LEU A 127 -11.81 3.86 2.69
CA LEU A 127 -11.25 3.10 3.80
C LEU A 127 -11.97 3.40 5.11
N LYS A 128 -12.28 4.68 5.40
CA LYS A 128 -13.04 5.09 6.58
C LYS A 128 -14.42 4.45 6.61
N MET A 129 -15.15 4.46 5.49
CA MET A 129 -16.47 3.81 5.39
C MET A 129 -16.39 2.30 5.67
N LYS A 130 -15.35 1.62 5.18
CA LYS A 130 -15.11 0.20 5.51
C LYS A 130 -14.84 0.00 7.00
N LEU A 131 -14.04 0.87 7.61
CA LEU A 131 -13.72 0.81 9.04
C LEU A 131 -14.95 1.04 9.92
N GLU A 132 -15.82 1.97 9.56
CA GLU A 132 -17.07 2.24 10.30
C GLU A 132 -17.97 1.00 10.39
N ASN A 133 -18.00 0.16 9.36
CA ASN A 133 -18.75 -1.10 9.41
C ASN A 133 -18.22 -2.09 10.47
N TYR A 134 -16.92 -2.03 10.80
CA TYR A 134 -16.35 -2.86 11.87
C TYR A 134 -16.72 -2.35 13.26
N PHE A 135 -16.85 -1.04 13.45
CA PHE A 135 -17.27 -0.47 14.74
C PHE A 135 -18.72 -0.80 15.10
N ILE A 136 -19.56 -1.12 14.11
CA ILE A 136 -20.94 -1.60 14.35
C ILE A 136 -20.94 -3.07 14.84
N LEU A 137 -19.85 -3.82 14.59
CA LEU A 137 -19.69 -5.22 14.98
C LEU A 137 -19.01 -5.40 16.35
N PHE A 138 -18.52 -4.32 16.96
CA PHE A 138 -17.97 -4.29 18.32
C PHE A 138 -19.01 -3.77 19.33
#